data_AF-A0A967M291-F1
#
_entry.id   AF-A0A967M291-F1
#
_cell.length_a   1.000
_cell.length_b   1.000
_cell.length_c   1.000
_cell.angle_alpha   90.00
_cell.angle_beta   90.00
_cell.angle_gamma   90.00
#
_symmetry.space_group_name_H-M   'P 1'
#
loop_
_entity.id
_entity.type
_entity.pdbx_description
1 polymer ?
#
loop_
_entity_poly.entity_id
_entity_poly.type
_entity_poly.pdbx_seq_one_letter_code
_entity_poly.pdbx_strand_id
1 'polypeptide(L)' 'VRNFVIANRTLANAEALAGKLDGTGIELSGITSHLPSTDILIASTASPLPILGK' A
#
# COMPACT_ATOMS: atom_id res chain seq x y z
N VAL A 1 -15.68 2.72 -1.05
CA VAL A 1 -14.40 3.00 -0.39
C VAL A 1 -14.10 4.48 -0.55
N ARG A 2 -13.78 5.22 0.51
CA ARG A 2 -13.51 6.66 0.40
C ARG A 2 -12.04 6.96 0.09
N ASN A 3 -11.12 6.19 0.68
CA ASN A 3 -9.68 6.27 0.44
C ASN A 3 -9.15 4.87 0.11
N PHE A 4 -8.50 4.74 -1.05
CA PHE A 4 -7.87 3.51 -1.50
C PHE A 4 -6.38 3.78 -1.74
N VAL A 5 -5.52 3.09 -1.00
CA VAL A 5 -4.08 3.31 -1.04
C VAL A 5 -3.39 2.00 -1.39
N ILE A 6 -2.46 2.04 -2.35
CA ILE A 6 -1.60 0.90 -2.69
C ILE A 6 -0.18 1.23 -2.29
N ALA A 7 0.39 0.39 -1.43
CA ALA A 7 1.79 0.47 -1.05
C ALA A 7 2.61 -0.59 -1.82
N ASN A 8 3.67 -0.17 -2.51
CA ASN A 8 4.56 -1.09 -3.22
C ASN A 8 6.03 -0.64 -3.09
N ARG A 9 6.98 -1.56 -3.23
CA ARG A 9 8.42 -1.22 -3.24
C ARG A 9 8.78 -0.33 -4.43
N THR A 10 8.06 -0.44 -5.54
CA THR A 10 8.24 0.41 -6.72
C THR A 10 7.04 1.35 -6.84
N LEU A 11 7.28 2.66 -6.68
CA LEU A 11 6.23 3.68 -6.71
C LEU A 11 5.39 3.62 -8.00
N ALA A 12 6.03 3.51 -9.17
CA ALA A 12 5.33 3.43 -10.45
C ALA A 12 4.33 2.26 -10.53
N ASN A 13 4.64 1.11 -9.91
CA ASN A 13 3.69 -0.02 -9.85
C ASN A 13 2.51 0.28 -8.93
N ALA A 14 2.75 0.96 -7.82
CA ALA A 14 1.70 1.39 -6.91
C ALA A 14 0.75 2.38 -7.59
N GLU A 15 1.29 3.42 -8.23
CA GLU A 15 0.54 4.44 -8.95
C GLU A 15 -0.28 3.82 -10.10
N ALA A 16 0.34 2.96 -10.91
CA ALA A 16 -0.33 2.30 -12.02
C ALA A 16 -1.50 1.40 -11.57
N LEU A 17 -1.39 0.74 -10.42
CA LEU A 17 -2.46 -0.11 -9.89
C LEU A 17 -3.53 0.71 -9.17
N ALA A 18 -3.13 1.73 -8.41
CA ALA A 18 -4.04 2.59 -7.67
C ALA A 18 -4.91 3.44 -8.61
N GLY A 19 -4.34 3.93 -9.71
CA GLY A 19 -5.05 4.71 -10.72
C GLY A 19 -6.20 3.97 -11.40
N LYS A 20 -6.25 2.64 -11.33
CA LYS A 20 -7.39 1.85 -11.85
C LYS A 20 -8.65 1.95 -10.98
N LEU A 21 -8.50 2.42 -9.75
CA LEU A 21 -9.54 2.47 -8.72
C LEU A 21 -9.64 3.87 -8.08
N ASP A 22 -9.19 4.91 -8.80
CA ASP A 22 -9.11 6.30 -8.31
C ASP A 22 -8.42 6.42 -6.93
N GLY A 23 -7.39 5.60 -6.72
CA GLY A 23 -6.61 5.55 -5.48
C GLY A 23 -5.26 6.22 -5.57
N THR A 24 -4.54 6.21 -4.45
CA THR A 24 -3.19 6.78 -4.32
C THR A 24 -2.14 5.68 -4.24
N GLY A 25 -1.12 5.76 -5.09
CA GLY A 25 0.09 4.94 -4.97
C GLY A 25 1.08 5.56 -4.00
N ILE A 26 1.66 4.74 -3.12
CA ILE A 26 2.73 5.16 -2.20
C ILE A 26 3.89 4.16 -2.23
N GLU A 27 5.07 4.62 -1.83
CA GLU A 27 6.17 3.70 -1.52
C GLU A 27 5.85 2.87 -0.28
N LEU A 28 6.26 1.60 -0.28
CA LEU A 28 6.07 0.69 0.85
C LEU A 28 6.78 1.20 2.13
N SER A 29 7.86 1.96 1.99
CA SER A 29 8.55 2.65 3.09
C SER A 29 7.63 3.63 3.84
N GLY A 30 6.65 4.23 3.16
CA GLY A 30 5.69 5.19 3.72
C GLY A 30 4.42 4.56 4.30
N ILE A 31 4.30 3.23 4.32
CA ILE A 31 3.06 2.56 4.77
C ILE A 31 2.73 2.88 6.24
N THR A 32 3.73 3.05 7.10
CA THR A 32 3.54 3.25 8.54
C THR A 32 2.77 4.53 8.89
N SER A 33 2.87 5.59 8.07
CA SER A 33 2.09 6.81 8.27
C SER A 33 0.60 6.65 7.90
N HIS A 34 0.25 5.62 7.14
CA HIS A 34 -1.11 5.36 6.66
C HIS A 34 -1.85 4.33 7.52
N LEU A 35 -1.12 3.42 8.17
CA LEU A 35 -1.73 2.36 9.01
C LEU A 35 -2.67 2.91 10.11
N PRO A 36 -2.35 3.99 10.85
CA PRO A 36 -3.23 4.49 11.91
C PRO A 36 -4.63 4.92 11.45
N SER A 37 -4.76 5.30 10.18
CA SER A 37 -6.02 5.75 9.56
C SER A 37 -6.61 4.73 8.57
N THR A 38 -6.07 3.51 8.54
CA THR A 38 -6.51 2.44 7.64
C THR A 38 -7.45 1.48 8.37
N ASP A 39 -8.70 1.40 7.91
CA ASP A 39 -9.70 0.47 8.48
C ASP A 39 -9.42 -0.99 8.09
N ILE A 40 -8.97 -1.22 6.85
CA ILE A 40 -8.76 -2.55 6.27
C ILE A 40 -7.41 -2.57 5.55
N LEU A 41 -6.58 -3.54 5.90
CA LEU A 41 -5.32 -3.83 5.23
C LEU A 41 -5.40 -5.17 4.50
N ILE A 42 -5.03 -5.18 3.22
CA ILE A 42 -4.86 -6.40 2.43
C ILE A 42 -3.38 -6.53 2.06
N ALA A 43 -2.70 -7.54 2.59
CA ALA A 43 -1.32 -7.85 2.24
C ALA A 43 -1.28 -8.96 1.17
N SER A 44 -0.94 -8.60 -0.07
CA SER A 44 -0.71 -9.54 -1.18
C SER A 44 0.71 -9.37 -1.69
N THR A 45 1.66 -10.04 -1.03
CA THR A 45 3.09 -9.88 -1.27
C THR A 45 3.76 -11.24 -1.43
N ALA A 46 4.79 -11.30 -2.29
CA ALA A 46 5.67 -12.46 -2.42
C ALA A 46 6.88 -12.40 -1.46
N SER A 47 6.88 -11.49 -0.48
CA SER A 47 7.98 -11.34 0.47
C SER A 47 8.15 -12.60 1.34
N PRO A 48 9.36 -13.16 1.47
CA PRO A 48 9.62 -14.30 2.36
C PRO A 48 9.64 -13.89 3.84
N LEU A 49 9.78 -12.60 4.13
CA LEU A 49 9.75 -12.02 5.47
C LEU A 49 8.48 -11.20 5.68
N PRO A 50 7.95 -11.13 6.92
CA PRO A 50 6.86 -10.22 7.26
C PRO A 50 7.19 -8.78 6.84
N ILE A 51 6.22 -8.12 6.19
CA ILE A 51 6.37 -6.73 5.72
C ILE A 51 5.88 -5.70 6.76
N LEU A 52 5.21 -6.16 7.82
CA LEU A 52 4.72 -5.35 8.93
C LEU A 52 5.23 -5.95 10.24
N GLY A 53 5.60 -5.08 11.19
CA GLY A 53 5.93 -5.48 12.56
C GLY A 53 7.31 -6.10 12.76
N LYS A 54 8.37 -5.46 12.22
CA LYS A 54 9.64 -5.47 12.95
C LYS A 54 9.60 -4.39 14.02
#